data_AF-B4FEI6-F1
#
_entry.id   AF-B4FEI6-F1
#
_cell.length_a   1.000
_cell.length_b   1.000
_cell.length_c   1.000
_cell.angle_alpha   90.00
_cell.angle_beta   90.00
_cell.angle_gamma   90.00
#
_symmetry.space_group_name_H-M   'P 1'
#
loop_
_entity.id
_entity.type
_entity.pdbx_description
1 polymer ?
#
loop_
_entity_poly.entity_id
_entity_poly.type
_entity_poly.pdbx_seq_one_letter_code
_entity_poly.pdbx_strand_id
1 'polypeptide(L)'
;MAASGFGGGEAFRLSAAPGAGLLKLHKGDITLWSVDCATDAIVNAANERMLGGGGVDGAIHQAAGPELVQACRKVPEVKPGVRCPTGEARITPAFELPASRVIHTVGPIYDLDKHPEVSLKKAYENSLKLAKDNGIQYIAFPAISCGVYRYPPKEASKIAVSTAQKFSEDIKEVHFVLFSDDLYNIWRETAQQLLSQFEK
;
A
#
# COMPACT_ATOMS: atom_id res chain seq x y z
N MET A 1 -19.94 -6.68 13.71
CA MET A 1 -19.39 -5.50 14.41
C MET A 1 -17.95 -5.79 14.78
N ALA A 2 -17.04 -5.82 13.81
CA ALA A 2 -15.61 -5.86 14.10
C ALA A 2 -15.16 -4.41 14.31
N ALA A 3 -14.85 -4.05 15.55
CA ALA A 3 -14.21 -2.78 15.84
C ALA A 3 -12.87 -2.76 15.13
N SER A 4 -12.64 -1.75 14.28
CA SER A 4 -11.34 -1.50 13.65
C SER A 4 -10.27 -1.47 14.74
N GLY A 5 -9.35 -2.45 14.73
CA GLY A 5 -8.22 -2.52 15.68
C GLY A 5 -7.22 -1.35 15.56
N PHE A 6 -7.48 -0.43 14.64
CA PHE A 6 -6.71 0.76 14.35
C PHE A 6 -7.35 1.99 15.00
N GLY A 7 -7.27 2.08 16.34
CA GLY A 7 -7.64 3.28 17.09
C GLY A 7 -6.46 4.24 17.22
N GLY A 8 -6.63 5.51 16.80
CA GLY A 8 -5.75 6.62 17.22
C GLY A 8 -4.56 6.96 16.32
N GLY A 9 -4.65 6.72 15.00
CA GLY A 9 -3.64 7.16 14.03
C GLY A 9 -3.69 8.68 13.74
N GLU A 10 -2.53 9.29 13.46
CA GLU A 10 -2.46 10.68 12.97
C GLU A 10 -3.06 10.77 11.56
N ALA A 11 -3.80 11.85 11.30
CA ALA A 11 -4.50 12.09 10.05
C ALA A 11 -4.10 13.46 9.47
N PHE A 12 -3.83 13.49 8.16
CA PHE A 12 -3.40 14.68 7.43
C PHE A 12 -4.32 14.87 6.21
N ARG A 13 -4.70 16.11 5.90
CA ARG A 13 -5.35 16.40 4.62
C ARG A 13 -4.35 16.24 3.47
N LEU A 14 -4.74 15.55 2.40
CA LEU A 14 -3.88 15.37 1.23
C LEU A 14 -3.78 16.65 0.38
N SER A 15 -4.77 17.53 0.42
CA SER A 15 -4.71 18.84 -0.25
C SER A 15 -5.64 19.86 0.43
N ALA A 16 -5.55 21.12 0.00
CA ALA A 16 -6.44 22.19 0.46
C ALA A 16 -7.83 22.16 -0.17
N ALA A 17 -8.07 21.27 -1.16
CA ALA A 17 -9.33 21.25 -1.88
C ALA A 17 -10.49 20.81 -0.96
N PRO A 18 -11.69 21.41 -1.10
CA PRO A 18 -12.88 20.93 -0.39
C PRO A 18 -13.15 19.46 -0.74
N GLY A 19 -13.29 18.61 0.27
CA GLY A 19 -13.51 17.18 0.07
C GLY A 19 -12.26 16.37 -0.26
N ALA A 20 -11.07 16.96 -0.19
CA ALA A 20 -9.82 16.22 -0.32
C ALA A 20 -9.74 15.06 0.69
N GLY A 21 -9.27 13.92 0.18
CA GLY A 21 -9.01 12.73 0.96
C GLY A 21 -7.96 12.93 2.04
N LEU A 22 -7.89 11.96 2.93
CA LEU A 22 -7.01 11.97 4.10
C LEU A 22 -5.87 10.97 3.94
N LEU A 23 -4.71 11.32 4.46
CA LEU A 23 -3.65 10.38 4.77
C LEU A 23 -3.73 10.00 6.24
N LYS A 24 -3.79 8.71 6.57
CA LYS A 24 -3.78 8.23 7.96
C LYS A 24 -2.59 7.32 8.22
N LEU A 25 -1.92 7.53 9.34
CA LEU A 25 -0.78 6.69 9.76
C LEU A 25 -1.19 5.77 10.89
N HIS A 26 -0.82 4.50 10.76
CA HIS A 26 -1.13 3.46 11.73
C HIS A 26 0.12 2.66 12.05
N LYS A 27 0.29 2.29 13.31
CA LYS A 27 1.23 1.24 13.70
C LYS A 27 0.47 -0.08 13.80
N GLY A 28 0.98 -1.15 13.19
CA GLY A 28 0.42 -2.49 13.37
C GLY A 28 0.53 -3.42 12.17
N ASP A 29 -0.34 -4.42 12.16
CA ASP A 29 -0.40 -5.48 11.15
C ASP A 29 -1.47 -5.15 10.10
N ILE A 30 -1.03 -4.93 8.85
CA ILE A 30 -1.91 -4.58 7.73
C ILE A 30 -2.96 -5.66 7.43
N THR A 31 -2.75 -6.92 7.83
CA THR A 31 -3.72 -8.00 7.61
C THR A 31 -4.99 -7.85 8.43
N LEU A 32 -4.96 -7.03 9.49
CA LEU A 32 -6.11 -6.73 10.35
C LEU A 32 -6.84 -5.45 9.93
N TRP A 33 -6.40 -4.81 8.84
CA TRP A 33 -6.89 -3.48 8.45
C TRP A 33 -8.16 -3.56 7.61
N SER A 34 -9.12 -2.70 7.97
CA SER A 34 -10.34 -2.39 7.23
C SER A 34 -10.91 -1.06 7.73
N VAL A 35 -11.70 -0.39 6.88
CA VAL A 35 -12.52 0.76 7.27
C VAL A 35 -13.99 0.38 7.19
N ASP A 36 -14.49 0.01 6.00
CA ASP A 36 -15.90 -0.32 5.77
C ASP A 36 -16.15 -1.77 5.31
N CYS A 37 -15.08 -2.54 5.13
CA CYS A 37 -15.05 -3.93 4.65
C CYS A 37 -15.60 -4.13 3.21
N ALA A 38 -15.99 -3.08 2.51
CA ALA A 38 -16.68 -3.15 1.22
C ALA A 38 -15.93 -2.43 0.09
N THR A 39 -15.34 -1.27 0.39
CA THR A 39 -14.56 -0.45 -0.55
C THR A 39 -13.10 -0.29 -0.08
N ASP A 40 -12.63 -1.29 0.65
CA ASP A 40 -11.30 -1.39 1.24
C ASP A 40 -10.35 -2.20 0.37
N ALA A 41 -9.11 -1.72 0.19
CA ALA A 41 -8.02 -2.53 -0.33
C ALA A 41 -6.77 -2.43 0.57
N ILE A 42 -6.15 -3.57 0.86
CA ILE A 42 -4.76 -3.58 1.36
C ILE A 42 -3.80 -3.80 0.21
N VAL A 43 -2.61 -3.21 0.32
CA VAL A 43 -1.55 -3.37 -0.68
C VAL A 43 -0.55 -4.40 -0.19
N ASN A 44 -0.32 -5.41 -1.02
CA ASN A 44 0.74 -6.39 -0.81
C ASN A 44 2.01 -5.93 -1.54
N ALA A 45 3.10 -5.73 -0.80
CA ALA A 45 4.43 -5.56 -1.36
C ALA A 45 4.99 -6.93 -1.80
N ALA A 46 4.56 -7.37 -2.98
CA ALA A 46 4.81 -8.68 -3.54
C ALA A 46 6.15 -8.77 -4.28
N ASN A 47 6.51 -9.98 -4.68
CA ASN A 47 7.54 -10.25 -5.68
C ASN A 47 6.92 -10.45 -7.08
N GLU A 48 7.75 -10.45 -8.14
CA GLU A 48 7.29 -10.54 -9.53
C GLU A 48 6.42 -11.76 -9.87
N ARG A 49 6.56 -12.86 -9.11
CA ARG A 49 5.80 -14.09 -9.32
C ARG A 49 4.38 -14.00 -8.76
N MET A 50 4.15 -13.15 -7.75
CA MET A 50 2.90 -13.04 -6.97
C MET A 50 2.45 -14.34 -6.26
N LEU A 51 3.36 -15.29 -6.00
CA LEU A 51 3.00 -16.61 -5.43
C LEU A 51 3.35 -16.73 -3.95
N GLY A 52 3.30 -15.63 -3.21
CA GLY A 52 3.75 -15.53 -1.84
C GLY A 52 5.27 -15.40 -1.69
N GLY A 53 5.69 -15.16 -0.45
CA GLY A 53 7.06 -14.82 -0.08
C GLY A 53 7.21 -14.69 1.43
N GLY A 54 8.10 -13.81 1.88
CA GLY A 54 8.30 -13.48 3.29
C GLY A 54 7.77 -12.10 3.65
N GLY A 55 8.00 -11.66 4.89
CA GLY A 55 7.57 -10.34 5.37
C GLY A 55 6.06 -10.12 5.23
N VAL A 56 5.68 -8.93 4.74
CA VAL A 56 4.25 -8.58 4.56
C VAL A 56 3.55 -9.45 3.51
N ASP A 57 4.24 -9.89 2.46
CA ASP A 57 3.69 -10.78 1.43
C ASP A 57 3.31 -12.13 2.02
N GLY A 58 4.21 -12.71 2.83
CA GLY A 58 3.94 -13.94 3.57
C GLY A 58 2.79 -13.79 4.57
N ALA A 59 2.76 -12.69 5.33
CA ALA A 59 1.71 -12.44 6.31
C ALA A 59 0.32 -12.30 5.66
N ILE A 60 0.23 -11.56 4.55
CA ILE A 60 -1.01 -11.40 3.77
C ILE A 60 -1.46 -12.75 3.20
N HIS A 61 -0.55 -13.55 2.62
CA HIS A 61 -0.90 -14.87 2.12
C HIS A 61 -1.36 -15.84 3.21
N GLN A 62 -0.75 -15.76 4.40
CA GLN A 62 -1.17 -16.58 5.53
C GLN A 62 -2.56 -16.17 6.04
N ALA A 63 -2.82 -14.87 6.18
CA ALA A 63 -4.08 -14.35 6.71
C ALA A 63 -5.25 -14.40 5.71
N ALA A 64 -4.98 -14.36 4.40
CA ALA A 64 -6.01 -14.46 3.37
C ALA A 64 -6.45 -15.89 3.06
N GLY A 65 -5.69 -16.90 3.52
CA GLY A 65 -5.95 -18.29 3.19
C GLY A 65 -5.41 -18.74 1.82
N PRO A 66 -5.46 -20.06 1.54
CA PRO A 66 -4.87 -20.67 0.34
C PRO A 66 -5.50 -20.20 -0.99
N GLU A 67 -6.70 -19.62 -0.95
CA GLU A 67 -7.41 -19.11 -2.11
C GLU A 67 -6.70 -17.91 -2.74
N LEU A 68 -5.95 -17.12 -1.94
CA LEU A 68 -5.21 -15.98 -2.46
C LEU A 68 -4.15 -16.40 -3.48
N VAL A 69 -3.34 -17.42 -3.16
CA VAL A 69 -2.33 -17.90 -4.11
C VAL A 69 -2.98 -18.55 -5.34
N GLN A 70 -4.15 -19.19 -5.20
CA GLN A 70 -4.90 -19.71 -6.35
C GLN A 70 -5.38 -18.60 -7.27
N ALA A 71 -5.86 -17.48 -6.71
CA ALA A 71 -6.23 -16.30 -7.49
C ALA A 71 -5.01 -15.67 -8.17
N CYS A 72 -3.88 -15.54 -7.47
CA CYS A 72 -2.64 -15.05 -8.06
C CYS A 72 -2.19 -15.93 -9.23
N ARG A 73 -2.32 -17.26 -9.14
CA ARG A 73 -1.98 -18.17 -10.26
C ARG A 73 -2.80 -17.92 -11.52
N LYS A 74 -4.04 -17.43 -11.38
CA LYS A 74 -4.93 -17.09 -12.51
C LYS A 74 -4.57 -15.77 -13.17
N VAL A 75 -3.76 -14.92 -12.53
CA VAL A 75 -3.22 -13.72 -13.17
C VAL A 75 -2.25 -14.16 -14.28
N PRO A 76 -2.42 -13.66 -15.52
CA PRO A 76 -1.60 -14.07 -16.65
C PRO A 76 -0.15 -13.63 -16.45
N GLU A 77 0.77 -14.47 -16.91
CA GLU A 77 2.19 -14.10 -16.96
C GLU A 77 2.42 -13.16 -18.15
N VAL A 78 3.11 -12.06 -17.92
CA VAL A 78 3.50 -11.10 -18.96
C VAL A 78 4.82 -11.49 -19.63
N LYS A 79 5.62 -12.29 -18.92
CA LYS A 79 6.81 -13.02 -19.40
C LYS A 79 6.99 -14.25 -18.51
N PRO A 80 7.72 -15.29 -18.93
CA PRO A 80 7.84 -16.52 -18.16
C PRO A 80 8.22 -16.28 -16.69
N GLY A 81 7.37 -16.74 -15.78
CA GLY A 81 7.55 -16.61 -14.33
C GLY A 81 7.19 -15.25 -13.73
N VAL A 82 6.73 -14.26 -14.51
CA VAL A 82 6.39 -12.91 -14.02
C VAL A 82 4.95 -12.55 -14.32
N ARG A 83 4.19 -12.29 -13.26
CA ARG A 83 2.78 -11.85 -13.31
C ARG A 83 2.63 -10.35 -13.10
N CYS A 84 3.48 -9.78 -12.25
CA CYS A 84 3.52 -8.36 -11.96
C CYS A 84 4.98 -7.87 -12.05
N PRO A 85 5.36 -7.16 -13.12
CA PRO A 85 6.66 -6.50 -13.19
C PRO A 85 6.87 -5.48 -12.07
N THR A 86 8.13 -5.18 -11.75
CA THR A 86 8.49 -4.04 -10.88
C THR A 86 7.83 -2.75 -11.33
N GLY A 87 7.21 -2.04 -10.38
CA GLY A 87 6.46 -0.80 -10.59
C GLY A 87 5.02 -1.01 -11.05
N GLU A 88 4.56 -2.22 -11.36
CA GLU A 88 3.17 -2.50 -11.73
C GLU A 88 2.32 -2.96 -10.54
N ALA A 89 1.00 -3.06 -10.75
CA ALA A 89 0.04 -3.55 -9.76
C ALA A 89 -0.99 -4.52 -10.40
N ARG A 90 -1.53 -5.43 -9.60
CA ARG A 90 -2.62 -6.38 -9.92
C ARG A 90 -3.59 -6.46 -8.75
N ILE A 91 -4.87 -6.75 -9.01
CA ILE A 91 -5.90 -6.81 -7.95
C ILE A 91 -6.55 -8.19 -7.89
N THR A 92 -6.81 -8.66 -6.67
CA THR A 92 -7.50 -9.92 -6.38
C THR A 92 -8.54 -9.69 -5.27
N PRO A 93 -9.50 -10.61 -5.07
CA PRO A 93 -10.28 -10.67 -3.82
C PRO A 93 -9.37 -10.89 -2.61
N ALA A 94 -9.78 -10.41 -1.44
CA ALA A 94 -8.98 -10.54 -0.22
C ALA A 94 -9.26 -11.79 0.63
N PHE A 95 -10.30 -12.56 0.28
CA PHE A 95 -10.66 -13.84 0.90
C PHE A 95 -10.94 -13.72 2.41
N GLU A 96 -10.13 -14.34 3.27
CA GLU A 96 -10.34 -14.34 4.73
C GLU A 96 -9.94 -13.01 5.41
N LEU A 97 -9.32 -12.09 4.68
CA LEU A 97 -8.94 -10.77 5.21
C LEU A 97 -10.18 -9.89 5.46
N PRO A 98 -10.11 -8.95 6.42
CA PRO A 98 -11.18 -7.97 6.67
C PRO A 98 -11.43 -6.99 5.49
N ALA A 99 -10.37 -6.61 4.77
CA ALA A 99 -10.48 -5.75 3.59
C ALA A 99 -11.17 -6.48 2.43
N SER A 100 -11.74 -5.75 1.47
CA SER A 100 -12.46 -6.37 0.36
C SER A 100 -11.55 -6.87 -0.77
N ARG A 101 -10.41 -6.19 -0.98
CA ARG A 101 -9.45 -6.47 -2.06
C ARG A 101 -8.01 -6.49 -1.57
N VAL A 102 -7.16 -7.22 -2.30
CA VAL A 102 -5.71 -7.13 -2.20
C VAL A 102 -5.17 -6.58 -3.52
N ILE A 103 -4.42 -5.48 -3.44
CA ILE A 103 -3.66 -4.93 -4.57
C ILE A 103 -2.21 -5.38 -4.41
N HIS A 104 -1.76 -6.27 -5.28
CA HIS A 104 -0.38 -6.75 -5.31
C HIS A 104 0.45 -5.82 -6.17
N THR A 105 1.50 -5.24 -5.62
CA THR A 105 2.46 -4.42 -6.37
C THR A 105 3.88 -4.82 -6.04
N VAL A 106 4.79 -4.62 -7.00
CA VAL A 106 6.19 -4.99 -6.85
C VAL A 106 7.03 -3.73 -6.80
N GLY A 107 7.58 -3.43 -5.62
CA GLY A 107 8.58 -2.37 -5.48
C GLY A 107 9.95 -2.81 -6.00
N PRO A 108 10.87 -1.86 -6.25
CA PRO A 108 12.22 -2.18 -6.70
C PRO A 108 13.05 -2.78 -5.57
N ILE A 109 14.02 -3.62 -5.94
CA ILE A 109 15.16 -3.96 -5.08
C ILE A 109 16.15 -2.80 -5.20
N TYR A 110 16.42 -2.10 -4.09
CA TYR A 110 17.07 -0.79 -4.11
C TYR A 110 18.42 -0.77 -4.84
N ASP A 111 19.30 -1.72 -4.53
CA ASP A 111 20.65 -1.77 -5.11
C ASP A 111 20.72 -2.39 -6.52
N LEU A 112 19.61 -2.96 -7.02
CA LEU A 112 19.58 -3.69 -8.30
C LEU A 112 18.73 -3.00 -9.37
N ASP A 113 17.79 -2.14 -8.98
CA ASP A 113 17.03 -1.33 -9.93
C ASP A 113 17.88 -0.15 -10.41
N LYS A 114 17.82 0.15 -11.70
CA LYS A 114 18.59 1.25 -12.31
C LYS A 114 18.06 2.63 -11.88
N HIS A 115 16.76 2.72 -11.62
CA HIS A 115 16.03 3.93 -11.26
C HIS A 115 15.00 3.60 -10.17
N PRO A 116 15.47 3.20 -8.95
CA PRO A 116 14.60 2.72 -7.89
C PRO A 116 13.53 3.74 -7.50
N GLU A 117 13.83 5.03 -7.56
CA GLU A 117 12.89 6.11 -7.30
C GLU A 117 11.71 6.14 -8.29
N VAL A 118 11.98 5.86 -9.57
CA VAL A 118 10.96 5.81 -10.62
C VAL A 118 10.10 4.56 -10.45
N SER A 119 10.74 3.42 -10.22
CA SER A 119 10.06 2.13 -10.00
C SER A 119 9.16 2.15 -8.76
N LEU A 120 9.66 2.67 -7.63
CA LEU A 120 8.88 2.77 -6.39
C LEU A 120 7.69 3.73 -6.57
N LYS A 121 7.90 4.88 -7.21
CA LYS A 121 6.83 5.83 -7.52
C LYS A 121 5.74 5.16 -8.37
N LYS A 122 6.12 4.40 -9.41
CA LYS A 122 5.17 3.66 -10.25
C LYS A 122 4.38 2.62 -9.45
N ALA A 123 5.00 1.93 -8.50
CA ALA A 123 4.29 0.97 -7.64
C ALA A 123 3.14 1.63 -6.86
N TYR A 124 3.39 2.80 -6.27
CA TYR A 124 2.34 3.58 -5.59
C TYR A 124 1.31 4.14 -6.58
N GLU A 125 1.73 4.79 -7.68
CA GLU A 125 0.84 5.40 -8.67
C GLU A 125 -0.09 4.35 -9.31
N ASN A 126 0.43 3.19 -9.69
CA ASN A 126 -0.36 2.12 -10.30
C ASN A 126 -1.28 1.43 -9.29
N SER A 127 -0.88 1.33 -8.03
CA SER A 127 -1.76 0.81 -6.98
C SER A 127 -2.95 1.74 -6.71
N LEU A 128 -2.69 3.05 -6.57
CA LEU A 128 -3.74 4.05 -6.36
C LEU A 128 -4.66 4.19 -7.58
N LYS A 129 -4.10 4.14 -8.79
CA LYS A 129 -4.89 4.12 -10.02
C LYS A 129 -5.80 2.89 -10.08
N LEU A 130 -5.26 1.71 -9.78
CA LEU A 130 -6.05 0.48 -9.80
C LEU A 130 -7.17 0.51 -8.74
N ALA A 131 -6.91 1.11 -7.57
CA ALA A 131 -7.91 1.33 -6.54
C ALA A 131 -9.06 2.22 -7.05
N LYS A 132 -8.72 3.40 -7.61
CA LYS A 132 -9.68 4.32 -8.22
C LYS A 132 -10.54 3.61 -9.29
N ASP A 133 -9.88 2.93 -10.23
CA ASP A 133 -10.53 2.26 -11.36
C ASP A 133 -11.47 1.11 -10.92
N ASN A 134 -11.31 0.59 -9.69
CA ASN A 134 -12.14 -0.47 -9.12
C ASN A 134 -13.08 0.02 -8.00
N GLY A 135 -13.26 1.34 -7.84
CA GLY A 135 -14.18 1.92 -6.86
C GLY A 135 -13.77 1.75 -5.41
N ILE A 136 -12.48 1.50 -5.15
CA ILE A 136 -11.91 1.45 -3.80
C ILE A 136 -11.81 2.86 -3.25
N GLN A 137 -12.35 3.09 -2.06
CA GLN A 137 -12.36 4.40 -1.40
C GLN A 137 -11.32 4.50 -0.28
N TYR A 138 -10.96 3.36 0.31
CA TYR A 138 -10.01 3.27 1.41
C TYR A 138 -8.90 2.29 1.01
N ILE A 139 -7.65 2.73 1.08
CA ILE A 139 -6.51 1.89 0.71
C ILE A 139 -5.43 1.94 1.78
N ALA A 140 -4.88 0.80 2.16
CA ALA A 140 -3.75 0.71 3.08
C ALA A 140 -2.48 0.20 2.40
N PHE A 141 -1.38 0.90 2.62
CA PHE A 141 -0.05 0.56 2.16
C PHE A 141 0.84 0.12 3.33
N PRO A 142 1.69 -0.91 3.14
CA PRO A 142 2.88 -1.09 3.96
C PRO A 142 4.00 -0.15 3.46
N ALA A 143 5.15 -0.16 4.14
CA ALA A 143 6.36 0.49 3.64
C ALA A 143 6.98 -0.32 2.49
N ILE A 144 6.50 -0.12 1.25
CA ILE A 144 6.95 -0.86 0.06
C ILE A 144 8.47 -0.75 -0.10
N SER A 145 9.12 -1.89 -0.33
CA SER A 145 10.57 -2.07 -0.49
C SER A 145 11.45 -1.76 0.73
N CYS A 146 10.92 -1.27 1.86
CA CYS A 146 11.71 -0.92 3.04
C CYS A 146 12.13 -2.10 3.95
N GLY A 147 11.81 -3.34 3.55
CA GLY A 147 12.21 -4.56 4.24
C GLY A 147 13.33 -5.29 3.51
N VAL A 148 13.03 -6.49 2.99
CA VAL A 148 13.97 -7.35 2.26
C VAL A 148 14.63 -6.64 1.05
N TYR A 149 13.93 -5.69 0.43
CA TYR A 149 14.41 -4.94 -0.75
C TYR A 149 15.25 -3.69 -0.39
N ARG A 150 15.42 -3.41 0.92
CA ARG A 150 16.36 -2.43 1.51
C ARG A 150 16.27 -1.00 0.98
N TYR A 151 15.12 -0.57 0.49
CA TYR A 151 14.93 0.83 0.13
C TYR A 151 15.04 1.72 1.38
N PRO A 152 15.86 2.80 1.37
CA PRO A 152 15.98 3.73 2.49
C PRO A 152 14.62 4.30 2.91
N PRO A 153 14.15 4.08 4.15
CA PRO A 153 12.81 4.47 4.56
C PRO A 153 12.49 5.97 4.40
N LYS A 154 13.46 6.87 4.65
CA LYS A 154 13.25 8.32 4.53
C LYS A 154 13.08 8.79 3.08
N GLU A 155 13.64 8.07 2.12
CA GLU A 155 13.45 8.36 0.69
C GLU A 155 12.13 7.77 0.21
N ALA A 156 11.85 6.52 0.60
CA ALA A 156 10.62 5.82 0.28
C ALA A 156 9.38 6.56 0.83
N SER A 157 9.45 7.10 2.06
CA SER A 157 8.35 7.84 2.68
C SER A 157 7.99 9.09 1.88
N LYS A 158 8.99 9.82 1.36
CA LYS A 158 8.75 11.01 0.53
C LYS A 158 8.03 10.66 -0.76
N ILE A 159 8.45 9.58 -1.42
CA ILE A 159 7.80 9.08 -2.64
C ILE A 159 6.36 8.65 -2.33
N ALA A 160 6.16 7.90 -1.24
CA ALA A 160 4.86 7.39 -0.83
C ALA A 160 3.85 8.51 -0.53
N VAL A 161 4.23 9.46 0.34
CA VAL A 161 3.36 10.57 0.76
C VAL A 161 3.07 11.52 -0.41
N SER A 162 4.09 11.92 -1.16
CA SER A 162 3.88 12.81 -2.32
C SER A 162 3.05 12.16 -3.43
N THR A 163 3.12 10.84 -3.58
CA THR A 163 2.27 10.12 -4.53
C THR A 163 0.83 10.05 -4.03
N ALA A 164 0.59 9.72 -2.77
CA ALA A 164 -0.75 9.73 -2.17
C ALA A 164 -1.42 11.11 -2.31
N GLN A 165 -0.66 12.19 -2.14
CA GLN A 165 -1.13 13.56 -2.32
C GLN A 165 -1.82 13.81 -3.66
N LYS A 166 -1.29 13.23 -4.75
CA LYS A 166 -1.82 13.42 -6.11
C LYS A 166 -3.16 12.75 -6.34
N PHE A 167 -3.53 11.79 -5.49
CA PHE A 167 -4.80 11.08 -5.54
C PHE A 167 -5.80 11.61 -4.50
N SER A 168 -5.58 12.83 -3.99
CA SER A 168 -6.44 13.46 -2.96
C SER A 168 -7.91 13.59 -3.34
N GLU A 169 -8.23 13.70 -4.64
CA GLU A 169 -9.62 13.81 -5.11
C GLU A 169 -10.22 12.46 -5.51
N ASP A 170 -9.38 11.42 -5.61
CA ASP A 170 -9.76 10.11 -6.14
C ASP A 170 -10.05 9.08 -5.05
N ILE A 171 -9.36 9.18 -3.91
CA ILE A 171 -9.39 8.22 -2.82
C ILE A 171 -9.76 8.96 -1.53
N LYS A 172 -10.76 8.45 -0.79
CA LYS A 172 -11.22 9.09 0.46
C LYS A 172 -10.15 9.03 1.54
N GLU A 173 -9.53 7.86 1.75
CA GLU A 173 -8.46 7.71 2.73
C GLU A 173 -7.34 6.80 2.21
N VAL A 174 -6.11 7.30 2.30
CA VAL A 174 -4.87 6.54 2.07
C VAL A 174 -4.20 6.29 3.41
N HIS A 175 -4.03 5.03 3.77
CA HIS A 175 -3.47 4.60 5.03
C HIS A 175 -2.05 4.08 4.81
N PHE A 176 -1.15 4.37 5.75
CA PHE A 176 0.10 3.64 5.88
C PHE A 176 0.07 2.85 7.18
N VAL A 177 0.07 1.53 7.07
CA VAL A 177 0.12 0.60 8.21
C VAL A 177 1.55 0.11 8.34
N LEU A 178 2.23 0.59 9.38
CA LEU A 178 3.68 0.49 9.54
C LEU A 178 3.97 -0.43 10.73
N PHE A 179 4.78 -1.46 10.49
CA PHE A 179 4.95 -2.53 11.47
C PHE A 179 5.84 -2.13 12.67
N SER A 180 6.78 -1.20 12.47
CA SER A 180 7.72 -0.74 13.50
C SER A 180 7.56 0.74 13.84
N ASP A 181 7.97 1.11 15.06
CA ASP A 181 8.01 2.50 15.52
C ASP A 181 8.93 3.37 14.66
N ASP A 182 10.07 2.84 14.21
CA ASP A 182 11.01 3.59 13.35
C ASP A 182 10.36 3.97 12.01
N LEU A 183 9.69 3.02 11.35
CA LEU A 183 8.97 3.29 10.11
C LEU A 183 7.83 4.27 10.34
N TYR A 184 7.06 4.09 11.42
CA TYR A 184 5.97 4.99 11.80
C TYR A 184 6.48 6.43 11.96
N ASN A 185 7.54 6.64 12.73
CA ASN A 185 8.10 7.96 12.99
C ASN A 185 8.64 8.61 11.71
N ILE A 186 9.32 7.86 10.84
CA ILE A 186 9.82 8.38 9.57
C ILE A 186 8.68 8.84 8.65
N TRP A 187 7.61 8.05 8.54
CA TRP A 187 6.42 8.42 7.78
C TRP A 187 5.71 9.62 8.38
N ARG A 188 5.59 9.66 9.71
CA ARG A 188 4.99 10.77 10.46
C ARG A 188 5.71 12.08 10.19
N GLU A 189 7.03 12.12 10.37
CA GLU A 189 7.83 13.32 10.08
C GLU A 189 7.69 13.76 8.62
N THR A 190 7.63 12.80 7.70
CA THR A 190 7.49 13.09 6.27
C THR A 190 6.12 13.68 5.95
N ALA A 191 5.05 13.12 6.54
CA ALA A 191 3.69 13.63 6.39
C ALA A 191 3.56 15.04 6.99
N GLN A 192 4.09 15.28 8.18
CA GLN A 192 4.13 16.62 8.79
C GLN A 192 4.86 17.62 7.89
N GLN A 193 6.01 17.25 7.34
CA GLN A 193 6.77 18.12 6.46
C GLN A 193 6.02 18.48 5.16
N LEU A 194 5.28 17.55 4.57
CA LEU A 194 4.66 17.73 3.26
C LEU A 194 3.20 18.19 3.30
N LEU A 195 2.46 17.85 4.36
CA LEU A 195 1.00 17.97 4.41
C LEU A 195 0.48 18.94 5.47
N SER A 196 1.25 19.31 6.50
CA SER A 196 0.77 20.26 7.54
C SER A 196 0.46 21.67 6.99
N GLN A 197 0.89 21.97 5.76
CA GLN A 197 0.45 23.16 5.04
C GLN A 197 -1.05 23.17 4.69
N PHE A 198 -1.74 22.02 4.73
CA PHE A 198 -3.18 21.89 4.42
C PHE A 198 -4.08 21.74 5.65
N GLU A 199 -3.50 21.81 6.86
CA GLU A 199 -4.22 21.72 8.13
C GLU A 199 -4.74 23.09 8.61
N LYS A 200 -4.38 24.17 7.91
CA LYS A 200 -4.87 25.54 8.14
C LYS A 200 -6.10 25.82 7.30
#